data_AF-A0AA88SKQ3-F1
#
_entry.id   AF-A0AA88SKQ3-F1
#
_cell.length_a   1.000
_cell.length_b   1.000
_cell.length_c   1.000
_cell.angle_alpha   90.00
_cell.angle_beta   90.00
_cell.angle_gamma   90.00
#
_symmetry.space_group_name_H-M   'P 1'
#
loop_
_entity.id
_entity.type
_entity.pdbx_description
1 polymer ?
#
loop_
_entity_poly.entity_id
_entity_poly.type
_entity_poly.pdbx_seq_one_letter_code
_entity_poly.pdbx_strand_id
1 'polypeptide(L)'
;MPRLHPAIGTRTLMVHTFSACVLGSADECDLDELLATRLVSFLMDHQESILSVPQYLLGAIADHIQYLRTVQIPIDGVSNSDVGDPVCAPVPMYAFCRQISGAEFEQQKVQSSQKAMEELLEILLTEQNISEKDRRKKLKQFQKQYPDIYSRRFPSSDKDGRTDKKPKIKPPLLSIKKTKAFGIRN
;
A
#
# COMPACT_ATOMS: atom_id res chain seq x y z
N MET A 1 1.23 -25.44 22.31
CA MET A 1 -0.01 -24.82 21.82
C MET A 1 -1.04 -24.80 22.96
N PRO A 2 -1.74 -23.68 23.20
CA PRO A 2 -2.81 -23.62 24.19
C PRO A 2 -4.01 -24.49 23.78
N ARG A 3 -4.81 -24.94 24.76
CA ARG A 3 -6.01 -25.77 24.50
C ARG A 3 -7.14 -24.90 23.94
N LEU A 4 -7.77 -25.37 22.87
CA LEU A 4 -8.90 -24.67 22.24
C LEU A 4 -10.21 -24.86 22.99
N HIS A 5 -10.34 -25.96 23.75
CA HIS A 5 -11.53 -26.26 24.55
C HIS A 5 -11.12 -26.83 25.93
N PRO A 6 -11.82 -26.46 27.02
CA PRO A 6 -11.44 -26.90 28.38
C PRO A 6 -11.63 -28.40 28.60
N ALA A 7 -12.69 -29.00 28.04
CA ALA A 7 -13.04 -30.40 28.27
C ALA A 7 -12.68 -31.35 27.11
N ILE A 8 -12.56 -30.82 25.88
CA ILE A 8 -12.37 -31.64 24.66
C ILE A 8 -10.90 -31.54 24.27
N GLY A 9 -10.29 -32.65 23.87
CA GLY A 9 -8.93 -32.64 23.34
C GLY A 9 -8.87 -31.85 22.03
N THR A 10 -7.83 -31.02 21.84
CA THR A 10 -7.67 -30.21 20.61
C THR A 10 -7.75 -31.08 19.36
N ARG A 11 -7.13 -32.27 19.36
CA ARG A 11 -7.21 -33.23 18.24
C ARG A 11 -8.65 -33.65 17.93
N THR A 12 -9.38 -34.11 18.93
CA THR A 12 -10.78 -34.53 18.77
C THR A 12 -11.65 -33.39 18.26
N LEU A 13 -11.45 -32.18 18.80
CA LEU A 13 -12.16 -30.99 18.36
C LEU A 13 -11.87 -30.69 16.88
N MET A 14 -10.59 -30.72 16.47
CA MET A 14 -10.19 -30.47 15.08
C MET A 14 -10.82 -31.50 14.13
N VAL A 15 -10.68 -32.80 14.42
CA VAL A 15 -11.24 -33.86 13.58
C VAL A 15 -12.75 -33.69 13.44
N HIS A 16 -13.47 -33.56 14.55
CA HIS A 16 -14.93 -33.44 14.52
C HIS A 16 -15.41 -32.16 13.81
N THR A 17 -14.70 -31.04 13.99
CA THR A 17 -15.10 -29.76 13.39
C THR A 17 -14.85 -29.74 11.87
N PHE A 18 -13.76 -30.34 11.40
CA PHE A 18 -13.33 -30.20 10.01
C PHE A 18 -13.63 -31.41 9.13
N SER A 19 -14.10 -32.54 9.67
CA SER A 19 -14.31 -33.76 8.87
C SER A 19 -15.23 -33.54 7.67
N ALA A 20 -16.37 -32.86 7.85
CA ALA A 20 -17.31 -32.57 6.76
C ALA A 20 -16.75 -31.58 5.70
N CYS A 21 -15.82 -30.71 6.10
CA CYS A 21 -15.17 -29.77 5.17
C CYS A 21 -14.05 -30.43 4.35
N VAL A 22 -13.36 -31.40 4.94
CA VAL A 22 -12.24 -32.11 4.29
C VAL A 22 -12.76 -33.24 3.39
N LEU A 23 -13.81 -33.93 3.83
CA LEU A 23 -14.44 -35.04 3.12
C LEU A 23 -15.93 -34.72 2.96
N GLY A 24 -16.28 -34.21 1.78
CA GLY A 24 -17.66 -33.95 1.39
C GLY A 24 -18.18 -35.03 0.44
N SER A 25 -19.47 -35.34 0.56
CA SER A 25 -20.22 -36.07 -0.47
C SER A 25 -21.00 -35.08 -1.35
N ALA A 26 -21.32 -35.48 -2.58
CA ALA A 26 -22.15 -34.66 -3.48
C ALA A 26 -23.60 -34.56 -3.00
N ASP A 27 -24.09 -35.59 -2.31
CA ASP A 27 -25.34 -35.59 -1.56
C ASP A 27 -25.00 -35.74 -0.06
N GLU A 28 -25.48 -34.81 0.77
CA GLU A 28 -25.18 -34.79 2.21
C GLU A 28 -25.73 -36.02 2.94
N CYS A 29 -26.75 -36.70 2.38
CA CYS A 29 -27.35 -37.89 3.00
C CYS A 29 -26.45 -39.13 2.94
N ASP A 30 -25.45 -39.13 2.04
CA ASP A 30 -24.58 -40.29 1.78
C ASP A 30 -23.24 -40.23 2.53
N LEU A 31 -22.96 -39.13 3.25
CA LEU A 31 -21.69 -38.99 3.96
C LEU A 31 -21.68 -39.82 5.25
N ASP A 32 -20.87 -40.87 5.28
CA ASP A 32 -20.59 -41.61 6.51
C ASP A 32 -19.66 -40.78 7.43
N GLU A 33 -20.25 -40.11 8.43
CA GLU A 33 -19.54 -39.27 9.40
C GLU A 33 -18.46 -40.04 10.19
N LEU A 34 -18.70 -41.32 10.48
CA LEU A 34 -17.76 -42.14 11.24
C LEU A 34 -16.54 -42.51 10.38
N LEU A 35 -16.77 -42.83 9.11
CA LEU A 35 -15.69 -43.05 8.17
C LEU A 35 -14.91 -41.75 7.89
N ALA A 36 -15.62 -40.64 7.71
CA ALA A 36 -15.01 -39.33 7.46
C ALA A 36 -14.09 -38.91 8.62
N THR A 37 -14.58 -39.00 9.86
CA THR A 37 -13.77 -38.70 11.05
C THR A 37 -12.57 -39.63 11.21
N ARG A 38 -12.73 -40.92 10.89
CA ARG A 38 -11.62 -41.88 10.89
C ARG A 38 -10.56 -41.56 9.84
N LEU A 39 -10.98 -41.20 8.62
CA LEU A 39 -10.08 -40.88 7.53
C LEU A 39 -9.35 -39.55 7.77
N VAL A 40 -10.04 -38.53 8.28
CA VAL A 40 -9.40 -37.25 8.68
C VAL A 40 -8.41 -37.48 9.82
N SER A 41 -8.74 -38.31 10.81
CA SER A 41 -7.79 -38.68 11.87
C SER A 41 -6.54 -39.35 11.31
N PHE A 42 -6.71 -40.27 10.36
CA PHE A 42 -5.59 -40.94 9.68
C PHE A 42 -4.73 -39.94 8.89
N LEU A 43 -5.34 -39.02 8.14
CA LEU A 43 -4.62 -37.97 7.42
C LEU A 43 -3.80 -37.09 8.37
N MET A 44 -4.37 -36.71 9.52
CA MET A 44 -3.65 -35.93 10.53
C MET A 44 -2.47 -36.68 11.13
N ASP A 45 -2.60 -37.98 11.37
CA ASP A 45 -1.53 -38.81 11.96
C ASP A 45 -0.41 -39.12 10.96
N HIS A 46 -0.73 -39.15 9.66
CA HIS A 46 0.21 -39.53 8.59
C HIS A 46 0.52 -38.39 7.61
N GLN A 47 0.25 -37.14 7.99
CA GLN A 47 0.37 -35.99 7.09
C GLN A 47 1.76 -35.85 6.46
N GLU A 48 2.82 -36.14 7.20
CA GLU A 48 4.19 -35.97 6.70
C GLU A 48 4.49 -36.93 5.55
N SER A 49 3.93 -38.15 5.60
CA SER A 49 4.10 -39.12 4.52
C SER A 49 3.16 -38.82 3.35
N ILE A 50 1.88 -38.57 3.63
CA ILE A 50 0.83 -38.46 2.61
C ILE A 50 0.94 -37.14 1.84
N LEU A 51 1.24 -36.05 2.54
CA LEU A 51 1.32 -34.70 1.98
C LEU A 51 2.76 -34.29 1.65
N SER A 52 3.74 -35.20 1.80
CA SER A 52 5.10 -34.95 1.31
C SER A 52 5.09 -34.76 -0.20
N VAL A 53 5.85 -33.77 -0.65
CA VAL A 53 6.05 -33.56 -2.08
C VAL A 53 7.01 -34.62 -2.59
N PRO A 54 6.66 -35.40 -3.63
CA PRO A 54 7.57 -36.37 -4.21
C PRO A 54 8.84 -35.72 -4.77
N GLN A 55 10.01 -36.30 -4.49
CA GLN A 55 11.31 -35.70 -4.87
C GLN A 55 11.45 -35.51 -6.39
N TYR A 56 10.88 -36.41 -7.19
CA TYR A 56 10.92 -36.29 -8.64
C TYR A 56 10.19 -35.03 -9.14
N LEU A 57 9.10 -34.64 -8.47
CA LEU A 57 8.31 -33.47 -8.84
C LEU A 57 9.07 -32.19 -8.54
N LEU A 58 9.81 -32.15 -7.42
CA LEU A 58 10.70 -31.04 -7.09
C LEU A 58 11.81 -30.89 -8.15
N GLY A 59 12.42 -31.99 -8.57
CA GLY A 59 13.41 -32.00 -9.65
C GLY A 59 12.83 -31.47 -10.96
N ALA A 60 11.68 -32.01 -11.39
CA ALA A 60 11.02 -31.60 -12.62
C ALA A 60 10.66 -30.09 -12.62
N ILE A 61 10.19 -29.55 -11.49
CA ILE A 61 9.88 -28.12 -11.36
C ILE A 61 11.17 -27.28 -11.37
N ALA A 62 12.23 -27.73 -10.69
CA ALA A 62 13.52 -27.03 -10.67
C ALA A 62 14.11 -26.95 -12.09
N ASP A 63 14.12 -28.07 -12.81
CA ASP A 63 14.59 -28.16 -14.20
C ASP A 63 13.75 -27.25 -15.11
N HIS A 64 12.43 -27.24 -14.94
CA HIS A 64 11.54 -26.37 -15.71
C HIS A 64 11.79 -24.88 -15.44
N ILE A 65 11.98 -24.48 -14.18
CA ILE A 65 12.33 -23.11 -13.81
C ILE A 65 13.69 -22.73 -14.41
N GLN A 66 14.67 -23.63 -14.36
CA GLN A 66 15.99 -23.40 -14.95
C GLN A 66 15.91 -23.25 -16.47
N TYR A 67 15.18 -24.13 -17.15
CA TYR A 67 14.90 -24.04 -18.57
C TYR A 67 14.30 -22.67 -18.92
N LEU A 68 13.23 -22.26 -18.22
CA LEU A 68 12.60 -20.97 -18.45
C LEU A 68 13.57 -19.80 -18.24
N ARG A 69 14.42 -19.83 -17.22
CA ARG A 69 15.44 -18.80 -16.99
C ARG A 69 16.48 -18.76 -18.11
N THR A 70 16.89 -19.92 -18.63
CA THR A 70 17.86 -20.00 -19.74
C THR A 70 17.27 -19.56 -21.08
N VAL A 71 15.98 -19.81 -21.32
CA VAL A 71 15.26 -19.37 -22.53
C VAL A 71 14.88 -17.89 -22.46
N GLN A 72 14.71 -17.33 -21.25
CA GLN A 72 14.41 -15.91 -21.01
C GLN A 72 15.64 -15.01 -20.87
N ILE A 73 16.80 -15.37 -21.45
CA ILE A 73 17.94 -14.44 -21.53
C ILE A 73 17.86 -13.65 -22.85
N PRO A 74 17.33 -12.41 -22.88
CA PRO A 74 17.95 -11.37 -23.69
C PRO A 74 19.29 -11.03 -23.04
N ILE A 75 20.38 -11.35 -23.73
CA ILE A 75 21.70 -10.83 -23.37
C ILE A 75 21.63 -9.32 -23.58
N ASP A 76 21.59 -8.56 -22.49
CA ASP A 76 21.90 -7.14 -22.52
C ASP A 76 23.36 -6.99 -22.97
N GLY A 77 23.52 -6.76 -24.28
CA GLY A 77 24.81 -6.61 -24.92
C GLY A 77 24.68 -6.54 -26.44
N VAL A 78 24.22 -5.38 -26.92
CA VAL A 78 24.27 -4.90 -28.31
C VAL A 78 25.23 -5.67 -29.22
N SER A 79 24.72 -6.31 -30.27
CA SER A 79 25.26 -6.15 -31.62
C SER A 79 24.31 -6.74 -32.66
N ASN A 80 24.09 -5.94 -33.70
CA ASN A 80 23.30 -6.27 -34.88
C ASN A 80 23.78 -7.58 -35.52
N SER A 81 22.88 -8.52 -35.77
CA SER A 81 22.89 -9.30 -37.00
C SER A 81 21.54 -9.98 -37.22
N ASP A 82 21.05 -9.74 -38.42
CA ASP A 82 19.92 -10.31 -39.13
C ASP A 82 19.94 -11.84 -39.20
N VAL A 83 18.78 -12.40 -39.57
CA VAL A 83 18.51 -13.76 -40.10
C VAL A 83 18.18 -14.90 -39.11
N GLY A 84 16.87 -15.25 -39.06
CA GLY A 84 16.39 -16.61 -39.35
C GLY A 84 15.97 -17.57 -38.21
N ASP A 85 14.66 -17.57 -37.87
CA ASP A 85 13.82 -18.70 -37.36
C ASP A 85 14.16 -19.35 -35.97
N PRO A 86 13.24 -20.00 -35.22
CA PRO A 86 11.79 -20.08 -35.29
C PRO A 86 11.06 -19.50 -34.06
N VAL A 87 9.76 -19.30 -34.24
CA VAL A 87 8.72 -18.79 -33.34
C VAL A 87 8.88 -19.28 -31.89
N CYS A 88 9.54 -18.48 -31.04
CA CYS A 88 9.35 -18.55 -29.60
C CYS A 88 8.10 -17.71 -29.28
N ALA A 89 6.96 -18.36 -29.07
CA ALA A 89 5.77 -17.68 -28.60
C ALA A 89 6.13 -16.95 -27.29
N PRO A 90 5.91 -15.62 -27.18
CA PRO A 90 6.23 -14.91 -25.96
C PRO A 90 5.30 -15.43 -24.86
N VAL A 91 5.86 -16.16 -23.90
CA VAL A 91 5.19 -16.47 -22.63
C VAL A 91 4.72 -15.13 -22.05
N PRO A 92 3.47 -15.03 -21.54
CA PRO A 92 3.02 -13.77 -20.95
C PRO A 92 4.03 -13.32 -19.90
N MET A 93 4.73 -12.23 -20.18
CA MET A 93 5.49 -11.53 -19.16
C MET A 93 4.46 -11.02 -18.16
N TYR A 94 4.23 -11.79 -17.10
CA TYR A 94 3.45 -11.32 -15.97
C TYR A 94 4.27 -10.20 -15.32
N ALA A 95 3.89 -8.96 -15.61
CA ALA A 95 4.41 -7.79 -14.93
C ALA A 95 3.80 -7.76 -13.52
N PHE A 96 4.47 -8.38 -12.57
CA PHE A 96 4.10 -8.25 -11.16
C PHE A 96 4.59 -6.90 -10.64
N CYS A 97 3.69 -6.14 -10.01
CA CYS A 97 4.11 -4.95 -9.27
C CYS A 97 5.02 -5.38 -8.12
N ARG A 98 6.26 -4.87 -8.11
CA ARG A 98 7.13 -4.99 -6.94
C ARG A 98 6.48 -4.24 -5.78
N GLN A 99 6.34 -4.89 -4.62
CA GLN A 99 5.92 -4.20 -3.40
C GLN A 99 6.96 -3.15 -3.03
N ILE A 100 6.53 -1.89 -2.94
CA ILE A 100 7.34 -0.79 -2.43
C ILE A 100 7.07 -0.63 -0.93
N SER A 101 8.09 -0.22 -0.19
CA SER A 101 7.95 0.16 1.22
C SER A 101 7.12 1.44 1.37
N GLY A 102 6.58 1.68 2.58
CA GLY A 102 5.84 2.92 2.87
C GLY A 102 6.69 4.18 2.71
N ALA A 103 7.99 4.10 2.99
CA ALA A 103 8.93 5.20 2.76
C ALA A 103 9.16 5.47 1.27
N GLU A 104 9.34 4.42 0.46
CA GLU A 104 9.44 4.54 -1.00
C GLU A 104 8.16 5.13 -1.61
N PHE A 105 6.98 4.72 -1.11
CA PHE A 105 5.69 5.28 -1.55
C PHE A 105 5.62 6.79 -1.31
N GLU A 106 5.92 7.24 -0.10
CA GLU A 106 5.80 8.66 0.22
C GLU A 106 6.85 9.49 -0.52
N GLN A 107 8.05 8.94 -0.72
CA GLN A 107 9.08 9.55 -1.57
C GLN A 107 8.62 9.67 -3.02
N GLN A 108 8.08 8.60 -3.61
CA GLN A 108 7.59 8.61 -5.00
C GLN A 108 6.39 9.54 -5.18
N LYS A 109 5.48 9.59 -4.21
CA LYS A 109 4.36 10.53 -4.20
C LYS A 109 4.87 11.96 -4.25
N VAL A 110 5.83 12.32 -3.41
CA VAL A 110 6.41 13.67 -3.42
C VAL A 110 7.17 13.93 -4.72
N GLN A 111 8.01 13.01 -5.19
CA GLN A 111 8.85 13.27 -6.37
C GLN A 111 8.08 13.24 -7.70
N SER A 112 7.21 12.27 -7.91
CA SER A 112 6.50 12.10 -9.19
C SER A 112 5.30 13.03 -9.30
N SER A 113 4.43 13.07 -8.28
CA SER A 113 3.22 13.90 -8.33
C SER A 113 3.57 15.37 -8.25
N GLN A 114 4.46 15.78 -7.34
CA GLN A 114 4.79 17.20 -7.21
C GLN A 114 5.52 17.74 -8.44
N LYS A 115 6.44 16.96 -9.03
CA LYS A 115 7.14 17.36 -10.25
C LYS A 115 6.18 17.51 -11.43
N ALA A 116 5.26 16.56 -11.63
CA ALA A 116 4.24 16.68 -12.67
C ALA A 116 3.36 17.93 -12.50
N MET A 117 3.05 18.28 -11.24
CA MET A 117 2.30 19.49 -10.92
C MET A 117 3.10 20.78 -11.15
N GLU A 118 4.40 20.78 -10.88
CA GLU A 118 5.31 21.90 -11.20
C GLU A 118 5.47 22.10 -12.71
N GLU A 119 5.57 21.00 -13.47
CA GLU A 119 5.58 21.02 -14.93
C GLU A 119 4.26 21.57 -15.49
N LEU A 120 3.12 21.17 -14.93
CA LEU A 120 1.82 21.73 -15.30
C LEU A 120 1.75 23.25 -15.07
N LEU A 121 2.32 23.75 -13.97
CA LEU A 121 2.39 25.18 -13.71
C LEU A 121 3.28 25.90 -14.74
N GLU A 122 4.41 25.29 -15.12
CA GLU A 122 5.30 25.83 -16.15
C GLU A 122 4.61 25.90 -17.52
N ILE A 123 3.88 24.83 -17.89
CA ILE A 123 3.09 24.78 -19.13
C ILE A 123 2.03 25.89 -19.13
N LEU A 124 1.31 26.08 -18.03
CA LEU A 124 0.31 27.15 -17.90
C LEU A 124 0.90 28.57 -18.03
N LEU A 125 2.17 28.76 -17.65
CA LEU A 125 2.87 30.05 -17.76
C LEU A 125 3.47 30.27 -19.15
N THR A 126 3.94 29.22 -19.81
CA THR A 126 4.70 29.29 -21.07
C THR A 126 3.85 29.05 -22.32
N GLU A 127 2.73 28.34 -22.24
CA GLU A 127 1.88 28.04 -23.40
C GLU A 127 1.30 29.31 -24.03
N GLN A 128 1.66 29.61 -25.28
CA GLN A 128 1.04 30.68 -26.08
C GLN A 128 -0.32 30.32 -26.69
N ASN A 129 -0.70 29.04 -26.68
CA ASN A 129 -1.93 28.55 -27.33
C ASN A 129 -3.22 28.84 -26.52
N ILE A 130 -3.10 29.38 -25.30
CA ILE A 130 -4.24 29.74 -24.44
C ILE A 130 -4.47 31.25 -24.44
N SER A 131 -5.74 31.66 -24.53
CA SER A 131 -6.12 33.08 -24.37
C SER A 131 -5.71 33.59 -22.99
N GLU A 132 -5.23 34.83 -22.89
CA GLU A 132 -4.83 35.42 -21.62
C GLU A 132 -5.93 35.37 -20.55
N LYS A 133 -7.20 35.49 -20.98
CA LYS A 133 -8.36 35.42 -20.08
C LYS A 133 -8.47 34.03 -19.43
N ASP A 134 -8.23 32.98 -20.19
CA ASP A 134 -8.35 31.60 -19.70
C ASP A 134 -7.08 31.15 -18.97
N ARG A 135 -5.89 31.63 -19.37
CA ARG A 135 -4.66 31.48 -18.60
C ARG A 135 -4.82 32.02 -17.18
N ARG A 136 -5.37 33.23 -17.01
CA ARG A 136 -5.62 33.83 -15.69
C ARG A 136 -6.61 33.01 -14.86
N LYS A 137 -7.65 32.43 -15.47
CA LYS A 137 -8.62 31.57 -14.76
C LYS A 137 -7.98 30.26 -14.30
N LYS A 138 -7.23 29.60 -15.19
CA LYS A 138 -6.54 28.33 -14.90
C LYS A 138 -5.46 28.52 -13.84
N LEU A 139 -4.72 29.63 -13.88
CA LEU A 139 -3.71 29.97 -12.87
C LEU A 139 -4.35 30.22 -11.49
N LYS A 140 -5.48 30.93 -11.43
CA LYS A 140 -6.25 31.11 -10.17
C LYS A 140 -6.78 29.78 -9.64
N GLN A 141 -7.25 28.90 -10.52
CA GLN A 141 -7.70 27.56 -10.14
C GLN A 141 -6.55 26.71 -9.60
N PHE A 142 -5.40 26.75 -10.27
CA PHE A 142 -4.18 26.08 -9.83
C PHE A 142 -3.74 26.57 -8.46
N GLN A 143 -3.68 27.90 -8.25
CA GLN A 143 -3.34 28.50 -6.97
C GLN A 143 -4.29 28.08 -5.85
N LYS A 144 -5.60 27.95 -6.14
CA LYS A 144 -6.60 27.50 -5.17
C LYS A 144 -6.43 26.02 -4.79
N GLN A 145 -6.10 25.16 -5.76
CA GLN A 145 -5.99 23.72 -5.55
C GLN A 145 -4.63 23.29 -5.00
N TYR A 146 -3.55 24.00 -5.36
CA TYR A 146 -2.16 23.64 -5.06
C TYR A 146 -1.35 24.86 -4.57
N PRO A 147 -1.71 25.46 -3.43
CA PRO A 147 -1.09 26.68 -2.92
C PRO A 147 0.41 26.50 -2.58
N ASP A 148 0.80 25.31 -2.12
CA ASP A 148 2.17 25.02 -1.71
C ASP A 148 3.14 24.93 -2.90
N ILE A 149 2.64 24.53 -4.06
CA ILE A 149 3.43 24.44 -5.31
C ILE A 149 3.52 25.83 -5.94
N TYR A 150 2.41 26.57 -5.95
CA TYR A 150 2.37 27.94 -6.48
C TYR A 150 3.27 28.91 -5.68
N SER A 151 3.24 28.85 -4.36
CA SER A 151 4.04 29.72 -3.48
C SER A 151 5.55 29.44 -3.52
N ARG A 152 5.97 28.22 -3.89
CA ARG A 152 7.38 27.90 -4.14
C ARG A 152 7.93 28.57 -5.40
N ARG A 153 7.09 28.73 -6.44
CA ARG A 153 7.46 29.43 -7.70
C ARG A 153 7.37 30.94 -7.59
N PHE A 154 6.39 31.44 -6.83
CA PHE A 154 6.24 32.86 -6.53
C PHE A 154 6.34 33.06 -5.01
N PRO A 155 7.55 33.10 -4.45
CA PRO A 155 7.73 33.45 -3.04
C PRO A 155 7.08 34.82 -2.82
N SER A 156 5.98 34.84 -2.06
CA SER A 156 5.36 36.10 -1.65
C SER A 156 6.38 36.83 -0.78
N SER A 157 6.90 37.94 -1.27
CA SER A 157 7.87 38.81 -0.60
C SER A 157 7.30 39.52 0.65
N ASP A 158 6.21 39.01 1.25
CA ASP A 158 5.53 39.57 2.43
C ASP A 158 5.51 38.60 3.63
N LYS A 159 6.53 37.74 3.76
CA LYS A 159 6.71 36.89 4.95
C LYS A 159 8.09 37.00 5.62
N ASP A 160 8.82 38.07 5.38
CA ASP A 160 9.83 38.54 6.35
C ASP A 160 9.12 39.32 7.45
N GLY A 161 8.87 38.68 8.60
CA GLY A 161 8.35 39.41 9.76
C GLY A 161 7.64 38.65 10.87
N ARG A 162 7.76 37.31 10.98
CA ARG A 162 7.33 36.61 12.21
C ARG A 162 8.31 35.54 12.66
N THR A 163 9.51 35.98 13.00
CA THR A 163 10.33 35.32 14.01
C THR A 163 9.78 35.63 15.42
N ASP A 164 9.90 34.64 16.31
CA ASP A 164 9.89 34.76 17.77
C ASP A 164 8.60 35.12 18.50
N LYS A 165 7.82 34.10 18.88
CA LYS A 165 6.99 34.16 20.10
C LYS A 165 7.71 33.50 21.27
N LYS A 166 8.59 34.26 21.93
CA LYS A 166 8.97 34.02 23.35
C LYS A 166 7.70 34.06 24.23
N PRO A 167 7.55 33.19 25.25
CA PRO A 167 6.43 33.27 26.17
C PRO A 167 6.63 34.48 27.12
N LYS A 168 5.74 35.48 27.04
CA LYS A 168 5.69 36.58 28.01
C LYS A 168 4.93 36.12 29.25
N ILE A 169 5.66 35.97 30.35
CA ILE A 169 5.15 35.80 31.72
C ILE A 169 4.32 37.05 32.08
N LYS A 170 3.11 36.86 32.59
CA LYS A 170 2.21 37.95 33.04
C LYS A 170 2.57 38.34 34.48
N PRO A 171 2.65 39.64 34.84
CA PRO A 171 2.77 40.07 36.23
C PRO A 171 1.41 40.04 36.97
N PRO A 172 1.40 40.01 38.31
CA PRO A 172 0.18 39.81 39.09
C PRO A 172 -0.64 41.11 39.21
N LEU A 173 -1.97 40.97 39.13
CA LEU A 173 -2.93 42.04 39.37
C LEU A 173 -3.24 42.13 40.87
N LEU A 174 -2.82 43.20 41.52
CA LEU A 174 -3.41 43.68 42.77
C LEU A 174 -3.97 45.08 42.53
N SER A 175 -5.29 45.24 42.60
CA SER A 175 -5.94 46.55 42.65
C SER A 175 -6.90 46.61 43.84
N ILE A 176 -6.51 47.43 44.82
CA ILE A 176 -7.29 47.78 46.01
C ILE A 176 -8.34 48.80 45.58
N LYS A 177 -9.64 48.46 45.73
CA LYS A 177 -10.74 49.40 45.53
C LYS A 177 -10.93 50.24 46.79
N LYS A 178 -10.77 51.57 46.68
CA LYS A 178 -11.25 52.54 47.68
C LYS A 178 -12.70 52.88 47.38
N THR A 179 -13.60 52.63 48.33
CA THR A 179 -14.97 53.11 48.35
C THR A 179 -15.01 54.52 48.96
N LYS A 180 -15.61 55.49 48.25
CA LYS A 180 -16.19 56.69 48.86
C LYS A 180 -17.58 56.88 48.26
N ALA A 181 -18.59 56.81 49.13
CA ALA A 181 -19.99 56.99 48.81
C ALA A 181 -20.37 58.48 48.77
N PHE A 182 -21.36 58.72 47.91
CA PHE A 182 -22.12 59.90 47.54
C PHE A 182 -22.37 60.97 48.62
N GLY A 183 -22.37 62.24 48.17
CA GLY A 183 -22.97 63.35 48.88
C GLY A 183 -24.03 64.07 48.03
N ILE A 184 -25.18 64.35 48.68
CA ILE A 184 -25.94 65.64 48.69
C ILE A 184 -26.69 65.98 47.38
N ARG A 185 -27.92 66.51 47.26
CA ARG A 185 -29.01 67.15 48.06
C ARG A 185 -30.28 66.99 47.18
N ASN A 186 -31.53 67.02 47.64
CA ASN A 186 -32.28 68.07 48.34
C ASN A 186 -33.49 67.43 49.04
#